data_AF-A0A7C6R5E5-F1
#
_entry.id   AF-A0A7C6R5E5-F1
#
_cell.length_a   1.000
_cell.length_b   1.000
_cell.length_c   1.000
_cell.angle_alpha   90.00
_cell.angle_beta   90.00
_cell.angle_gamma   90.00
#
_symmetry.space_group_name_H-M   'P 1'
#
loop_
_entity.id
_entity.type
_entity.pdbx_description
1 polymer ?
#
loop_
_entity_poly.entity_id
_entity_poly.type
_entity_poly.pdbx_seq_one_letter_code
_entity_poly.pdbx_strand_id
1 'polypeptide(L)'
;MADREAAKHSGKETYARSLMKVGVLSHYLNLPVEESKFDIRAFEKAPTNIYDLIVDNFLEYFERNRDVLINKVLKVLKRISNKADSHPSFKERMVEIGVDDFDFEVYFNKSDSLVVRKIVDDLNLEWLENMKEHWEDFTDDYKKSQELTESFGLSDDNEKNLENAMAYENLGKTDEALKIYESMLERDSDYAPALFRSGLIYLNRDDESGIERVKLAIEKDSDFIDVGLQVILEFLERNGMKDKKKEMRDWAEEQSEIYRKKIDEAENLYLTDNFVEADIKQEQREKLKAELEKIPSIKRVYIATKKLKYSEHDLLVVGVTSKQKASKLILKGRSLENTDEIWEILNRLETPCFLLDLNANPRFGRRISKVENSLLVKR
;
A
#
# COMPACT_ATOMS: atom_id res chain seq x y z
N MET A 1 -11.54 -33.10 23.78
CA MET A 1 -11.92 -34.53 23.56
C MET A 1 -11.01 -35.22 22.56
N ALA A 2 -10.80 -34.69 21.35
CA ALA A 2 -9.91 -35.30 20.35
C ALA A 2 -8.44 -35.42 20.81
N ASP A 3 -7.86 -34.36 21.39
CA ASP A 3 -6.46 -34.38 21.86
C ASP A 3 -6.22 -35.40 22.97
N ARG A 4 -7.15 -35.49 23.94
CA ARG A 4 -7.08 -36.51 25.01
C ARG A 4 -7.14 -37.93 24.47
N GLU A 5 -8.00 -38.18 23.47
CA GLU A 5 -8.12 -39.51 22.88
C GLU A 5 -6.86 -39.86 22.06
N ALA A 6 -6.33 -38.93 21.27
CA ALA A 6 -5.08 -39.13 20.53
C ALA A 6 -3.90 -39.40 21.48
N ALA A 7 -3.77 -38.60 22.55
CA ALA A 7 -2.74 -38.77 23.58
C ALA A 7 -2.87 -40.11 24.33
N LYS A 8 -4.09 -40.63 24.52
CA LYS A 8 -4.33 -41.93 25.16
C LYS A 8 -3.76 -43.10 24.36
N HIS A 9 -3.85 -43.05 23.03
CA HIS A 9 -3.38 -44.13 22.16
C HIS A 9 -1.90 -44.00 21.76
N SER A 10 -1.38 -42.77 21.65
CA SER A 10 0.00 -42.51 21.21
C SER A 10 0.99 -42.21 22.35
N GLY A 11 0.49 -41.90 23.54
CA GLY A 11 1.26 -41.35 24.66
C GLY A 11 1.28 -39.82 24.62
N LYS A 12 1.08 -39.20 25.78
CA LYS A 12 0.99 -37.74 25.93
C LYS A 12 2.19 -37.00 25.37
N GLU A 13 3.39 -37.45 25.70
CA GLU A 13 4.64 -36.82 25.27
C GLU A 13 4.89 -36.99 23.77
N THR A 14 4.66 -38.20 23.23
CA THR A 14 4.75 -38.48 21.80
C THR A 14 3.81 -37.57 21.00
N TYR A 15 2.57 -37.45 21.46
CA TYR A 15 1.57 -36.57 20.86
C TYR A 15 2.00 -35.09 20.92
N ALA A 16 2.46 -34.63 22.08
CA ALA A 16 2.96 -33.28 22.29
C ALA A 16 4.13 -32.93 21.36
N ARG A 17 5.14 -33.81 21.28
CA ARG A 17 6.28 -33.66 20.36
C ARG A 17 5.84 -33.63 18.90
N SER A 18 4.84 -34.43 18.53
CA SER A 18 4.31 -34.46 17.17
C SER A 18 3.61 -33.15 16.79
N LEU A 19 2.81 -32.60 17.70
CA LEU A 19 2.20 -31.27 17.52
C LEU A 19 3.25 -30.16 17.44
N MET A 20 4.32 -30.23 18.25
CA MET A 20 5.43 -29.28 18.18
C MET A 20 6.11 -29.34 16.80
N LYS A 21 6.34 -30.54 16.27
CA LYS A 21 6.92 -30.71 14.93
C LYS A 21 6.04 -30.08 13.84
N VAL A 22 4.72 -30.24 13.91
CA VAL A 22 3.77 -29.59 12.99
C VAL A 22 3.87 -28.06 13.10
N GLY A 23 3.97 -27.53 14.32
CA GLY A 23 4.17 -26.09 14.55
C GLY A 23 5.47 -25.56 13.93
N VAL A 24 6.57 -26.30 14.07
CA VAL A 24 7.86 -25.93 13.48
C VAL A 24 7.80 -25.94 11.95
N LEU A 25 7.26 -27.01 11.34
CA LEU A 25 7.12 -27.11 9.89
C LEU A 25 6.18 -26.02 9.35
N SER A 26 5.06 -25.77 10.03
CA SER A 26 4.11 -24.72 9.64
C SER A 26 4.75 -23.33 9.70
N HIS A 27 5.58 -23.05 10.70
CA HIS A 27 6.31 -21.78 10.75
C HIS A 27 7.30 -21.66 9.58
N TYR A 28 8.06 -22.72 9.29
CA TYR A 28 8.98 -22.74 8.15
C TYR A 28 8.27 -22.49 6.80
N LEU A 29 7.13 -23.15 6.56
CA LEU A 29 6.37 -22.98 5.31
C LEU A 29 5.78 -21.57 5.13
N ASN A 30 5.71 -20.77 6.21
CA ASN A 30 5.28 -19.37 6.16
C ASN A 30 6.47 -18.39 6.21
N LEU A 31 7.72 -18.88 6.16
CA LEU A 31 8.87 -17.99 6.06
C LEU A 31 8.86 -17.30 4.68
N PRO A 32 9.25 -16.02 4.63
CA PRO A 32 9.47 -15.36 3.35
C PRO A 32 10.54 -16.10 2.55
N VAL A 33 10.44 -16.03 1.22
CA VAL A 33 11.40 -16.66 0.29
C VAL A 33 12.83 -16.23 0.62
N GLU A 34 13.01 -15.01 1.11
CA GLU A 34 14.32 -14.49 1.50
C GLU A 34 14.94 -15.21 2.69
N GLU A 35 14.14 -15.77 3.60
CA GLU A 35 14.62 -16.54 4.75
C GLU A 35 14.71 -18.04 4.41
N SER A 36 13.70 -18.60 3.72
CA SER A 36 13.70 -20.03 3.34
C SER A 36 14.69 -20.36 2.22
N LYS A 37 15.01 -19.37 1.37
CA LYS A 37 15.80 -19.55 0.13
C LYS A 37 15.23 -20.62 -0.80
N PHE A 38 13.92 -20.81 -0.76
CA PHE A 38 13.21 -21.78 -1.59
C PHE A 38 12.04 -21.12 -2.31
N ASP A 39 12.13 -21.06 -3.64
CA ASP A 39 11.06 -20.59 -4.51
C ASP A 39 10.81 -21.62 -5.61
N ILE A 40 9.60 -22.17 -5.64
CA ILE A 40 9.21 -23.18 -6.61
C ILE A 40 9.16 -22.64 -8.04
N ARG A 41 9.01 -21.31 -8.20
CA ARG A 41 8.94 -20.65 -9.50
C ARG A 41 10.31 -20.59 -10.19
N ALA A 42 11.39 -20.82 -9.45
CA ALA A 42 12.75 -20.86 -9.98
C ALA A 42 13.04 -22.06 -10.89
N PHE A 43 12.15 -23.07 -10.91
CA PHE A 43 12.29 -24.23 -11.79
C PHE A 43 11.73 -23.93 -13.19
N GLU A 44 12.50 -24.27 -14.23
CA GLU A 44 12.10 -24.06 -15.64
C GLU A 44 10.78 -24.76 -15.97
N LYS A 45 10.54 -25.93 -15.36
CA LYS A 45 9.33 -26.75 -15.53
C LYS A 45 8.81 -27.19 -14.17
N ALA A 46 7.51 -27.52 -14.10
CA ALA A 46 6.89 -28.07 -12.92
C ALA A 46 7.69 -29.29 -12.40
N PRO A 47 8.28 -29.24 -11.18
CA PRO A 47 9.06 -30.34 -10.65
C PRO A 47 8.19 -31.59 -10.44
N THR A 48 8.74 -32.75 -10.75
CA THR A 48 8.04 -34.04 -10.57
C THR A 48 8.07 -34.56 -9.14
N ASN A 49 8.78 -33.87 -8.24
CA ASN A 49 9.09 -34.31 -6.88
C ASN A 49 8.96 -33.17 -5.84
N ILE A 50 7.95 -32.32 -5.98
CA ILE A 50 7.79 -31.09 -5.16
C ILE A 50 7.85 -31.34 -3.65
N TYR A 51 7.23 -32.39 -3.14
CA TYR A 51 7.20 -32.66 -1.69
C TYR A 51 8.55 -33.13 -1.18
N ASP A 52 9.35 -33.81 -2.01
CA ASP A 52 10.72 -34.13 -1.69
C ASP A 52 11.57 -32.86 -1.59
N LEU A 53 11.44 -31.95 -2.55
CA LEU A 53 12.15 -30.66 -2.56
C LEU A 53 11.82 -29.81 -1.33
N ILE A 54 10.53 -29.70 -0.97
CA ILE A 54 10.10 -28.95 0.22
C ILE A 54 10.70 -29.56 1.49
N VAL A 55 10.65 -30.89 1.62
CA VAL A 55 11.18 -31.58 2.81
C VAL A 55 12.70 -31.47 2.87
N ASP A 56 13.40 -31.62 1.75
CA ASP A 56 14.86 -31.48 1.70
C ASP A 56 15.30 -30.06 2.10
N ASN A 57 14.66 -29.04 1.53
CA ASN A 57 14.97 -27.65 1.88
C ASN A 57 14.66 -27.36 3.35
N PHE A 58 13.53 -27.85 3.87
CA PHE A 58 13.21 -27.74 5.30
C PHE A 58 14.27 -28.38 6.18
N LEU A 59 14.75 -29.59 5.85
CA LEU A 59 15.75 -30.29 6.64
C LEU A 59 17.09 -29.55 6.63
N GLU A 60 17.54 -29.06 5.47
CA GLU A 60 18.75 -28.24 5.34
C GLU A 60 18.63 -26.94 6.14
N TYR A 61 17.48 -26.27 6.05
CA TYR A 61 17.18 -25.06 6.81
C TYR A 61 17.18 -25.34 8.32
N PHE A 62 16.52 -26.41 8.75
CA PHE A 62 16.41 -26.81 10.15
C PHE A 62 17.78 -27.15 10.73
N GLU A 63 18.65 -27.84 9.99
CA GLU A 63 20.01 -28.16 10.43
C GLU A 63 20.83 -26.91 10.73
N ARG A 64 20.72 -25.88 9.88
CA ARG A 64 21.45 -24.61 10.05
C ARG A 64 20.85 -23.68 11.10
N ASN A 65 19.53 -23.72 11.28
CA ASN A 65 18.78 -22.71 12.05
C ASN A 65 18.01 -23.29 13.25
N ARG A 66 18.29 -24.53 13.66
CA ARG A 66 17.53 -25.29 14.68
C ARG A 66 17.16 -24.46 15.90
N ASP A 67 18.15 -23.87 16.56
CA ASP A 67 17.94 -23.18 17.84
C ASP A 67 17.12 -21.90 17.65
N VAL A 68 17.39 -21.13 16.59
CA VAL A 68 16.64 -19.90 16.29
C VAL A 68 15.19 -20.25 15.97
N LEU A 69 14.97 -21.26 15.12
CA LEU A 69 13.65 -21.69 14.69
C LEU A 69 12.83 -22.26 15.86
N ILE A 70 13.43 -23.14 16.68
CA ILE A 70 12.77 -23.68 17.88
C ILE A 70 12.41 -22.54 18.83
N ASN A 71 13.31 -21.57 19.07
CA ASN A 71 13.02 -20.44 19.94
C ASN A 71 11.89 -19.54 19.39
N LYS A 72 11.88 -19.24 18.08
CA LYS A 72 10.78 -18.50 17.43
C LYS A 72 9.45 -19.24 17.60
N VAL A 73 9.44 -20.55 17.28
CA VAL A 73 8.24 -21.39 17.35
C VAL A 73 7.76 -21.56 18.78
N LEU A 74 8.64 -21.76 19.76
CA LEU A 74 8.26 -21.87 21.17
C LEU A 74 7.56 -20.61 21.68
N LYS A 75 7.98 -19.41 21.25
CA LYS A 75 7.25 -18.17 21.57
C LYS A 75 5.81 -18.22 21.06
N VAL A 76 5.60 -18.68 19.82
CA VAL A 76 4.27 -18.84 19.21
C VAL A 76 3.46 -19.93 19.93
N LEU A 77 4.06 -21.09 20.20
CA LEU A 77 3.39 -22.23 20.82
C LEU A 77 3.02 -21.97 22.29
N LYS A 78 3.77 -21.11 23.00
CA LYS A 78 3.49 -20.70 24.38
C LYS A 78 2.35 -19.67 24.50
N ARG A 79 1.82 -19.14 23.39
CA ARG A 79 0.68 -18.19 23.40
C ARG A 79 -0.62 -18.86 23.88
N ILE A 80 -1.49 -18.06 24.50
CA ILE A 80 -2.87 -18.46 24.86
C ILE A 80 -3.78 -18.02 23.72
N SER A 81 -4.85 -18.77 23.46
CA SER A 81 -5.82 -18.40 22.43
C SER A 81 -6.49 -17.06 22.77
N ASN A 82 -6.88 -16.31 21.74
CA ASN A 82 -7.70 -15.11 21.88
C ASN A 82 -9.10 -15.34 21.27
N LYS A 83 -9.99 -14.36 21.39
CA LYS A 83 -11.39 -14.48 20.94
C LYS A 83 -11.57 -14.74 19.44
N ALA A 84 -10.55 -14.48 18.62
CA ALA A 84 -10.57 -14.71 17.18
C ALA A 84 -10.02 -16.09 16.78
N ASP A 85 -9.31 -16.80 17.67
CA ASP A 85 -8.81 -18.13 17.37
C ASP A 85 -9.99 -19.12 17.36
N SER A 86 -10.18 -19.83 16.24
CA SER A 86 -11.21 -20.85 16.09
C SER A 86 -10.86 -22.18 16.77
N HIS A 87 -9.61 -22.31 17.23
CA HIS A 87 -9.06 -23.54 17.82
C HIS A 87 -8.20 -23.20 19.05
N PRO A 88 -8.09 -24.11 20.03
CA PRO A 88 -7.21 -23.92 21.18
C PRO A 88 -5.73 -23.80 20.78
N SER A 89 -4.98 -22.99 21.52
CA SER A 89 -3.53 -22.84 21.31
C SER A 89 -2.77 -24.11 21.67
N PHE A 90 -1.53 -24.24 21.18
CA PHE A 90 -0.69 -25.39 21.53
C PHE A 90 -0.57 -25.56 23.06
N LYS A 91 -0.29 -24.48 23.79
CA LYS A 91 -0.23 -24.49 25.26
C LYS A 91 -1.52 -25.02 25.90
N GLU A 92 -2.69 -24.57 25.45
CA GLU A 92 -3.98 -25.03 25.98
C GLU A 92 -4.20 -26.53 25.71
N ARG A 93 -3.80 -26.99 24.53
CA ARG A 93 -3.84 -28.41 24.17
C ARG A 93 -2.90 -29.25 25.05
N MET A 94 -1.73 -28.73 25.42
CA MET A 94 -0.78 -29.40 26.32
C MET A 94 -1.36 -29.54 27.74
N VAL A 95 -1.94 -28.46 28.28
CA VAL A 95 -2.62 -28.48 29.58
C VAL A 95 -3.77 -29.49 29.57
N GLU A 96 -4.57 -29.53 28.50
CA GLU A 96 -5.72 -30.43 28.37
C GLU A 96 -5.35 -31.92 28.39
N ILE A 97 -4.15 -32.27 27.93
CA ILE A 97 -3.62 -33.65 27.99
C ILE A 97 -2.73 -33.87 29.23
N GLY A 98 -2.51 -32.85 30.06
CA GLY A 98 -1.70 -32.90 31.28
C GLY A 98 -0.20 -32.98 31.00
N VAL A 99 0.29 -32.14 30.09
CA VAL A 99 1.70 -31.88 29.80
C VAL A 99 2.00 -30.44 30.20
N ASP A 100 2.70 -30.24 31.30
CA ASP A 100 2.96 -28.90 31.86
C ASP A 100 4.28 -28.29 31.38
N ASP A 101 5.26 -29.14 31.07
CA ASP A 101 6.54 -28.76 30.45
C ASP A 101 6.61 -29.35 29.04
N PHE A 102 6.87 -28.47 28.07
CA PHE A 102 6.88 -28.81 26.65
C PHE A 102 8.05 -28.18 25.89
N ASP A 103 9.15 -27.89 26.59
CA ASP A 103 10.43 -27.54 25.97
C ASP A 103 11.14 -28.81 25.45
N PHE A 104 10.50 -29.47 24.48
CA PHE A 104 10.99 -30.71 23.92
C PHE A 104 12.10 -30.47 22.90
N GLU A 105 13.12 -31.33 22.92
CA GLU A 105 13.95 -31.51 21.75
C GLU A 105 13.19 -32.24 20.64
N VAL A 106 13.16 -31.67 19.45
CA VAL A 106 12.58 -32.28 18.26
C VAL A 106 13.66 -32.51 17.21
N TYR A 107 13.48 -33.60 16.46
CA TYR A 107 14.33 -34.00 15.34
C TYR A 107 13.45 -34.36 14.15
N PHE A 108 13.95 -34.08 12.94
CA PHE A 108 13.25 -34.36 11.70
C PHE A 108 14.14 -35.23 10.82
N ASN A 109 13.57 -36.29 10.28
CA ASN A 109 14.22 -37.20 9.35
C ASN A 109 13.20 -37.61 8.29
N LYS A 110 13.67 -37.92 7.08
CA LYS A 110 12.85 -38.62 6.09
C LYS A 110 12.50 -40.02 6.61
N SER A 111 11.32 -40.50 6.24
CA SER A 111 10.88 -41.85 6.60
C SER A 111 11.43 -42.88 5.61
N ASP A 112 11.97 -43.99 6.11
CA ASP A 112 12.35 -45.15 5.29
C ASP A 112 11.15 -46.07 4.95
N SER A 113 9.95 -45.70 5.39
CA SER A 113 8.74 -46.49 5.17
C SER A 113 8.31 -46.48 3.70
N LEU A 114 8.21 -47.66 3.11
CA LEU A 114 7.69 -47.85 1.75
C LEU A 114 6.25 -47.31 1.60
N VAL A 115 5.44 -47.38 2.66
CA VAL A 115 4.07 -46.83 2.65
C VAL A 115 4.12 -45.30 2.57
N VAL A 116 4.99 -44.67 3.35
CA VAL A 116 5.16 -43.20 3.32
C VAL A 116 5.72 -42.76 1.97
N ARG A 117 6.72 -43.48 1.43
CA ARG A 117 7.27 -43.20 0.10
C ARG A 117 6.17 -43.22 -0.97
N LYS A 118 5.34 -44.26 -0.98
CA LYS A 118 4.21 -44.35 -1.93
C LYS A 118 3.26 -43.17 -1.81
N ILE A 119 2.91 -42.75 -0.58
CA ILE A 119 2.05 -41.58 -0.36
C ILE A 119 2.70 -40.31 -0.93
N VAL A 120 4.00 -40.11 -0.70
CA VAL A 120 4.73 -38.95 -1.24
C VAL A 120 4.77 -38.99 -2.77
N ASP A 121 4.97 -40.17 -3.36
CA ASP A 121 4.93 -40.35 -4.83
C ASP A 121 3.55 -40.02 -5.39
N ASP A 122 2.48 -40.53 -4.78
CA ASP A 122 1.10 -40.27 -5.20
C ASP A 122 0.78 -38.76 -5.10
N LEU A 123 1.21 -38.09 -4.02
CA LEU A 123 1.04 -36.63 -3.84
C LEU A 123 1.84 -35.82 -4.86
N ASN A 124 3.09 -36.22 -5.15
CA ASN A 124 3.91 -35.57 -6.18
C ASN A 124 3.26 -35.66 -7.56
N LEU A 125 2.73 -36.84 -7.91
CA LEU A 125 2.01 -37.05 -9.17
C LEU A 125 0.74 -36.18 -9.23
N GLU A 126 -0.08 -36.19 -8.17
CA GLU A 126 -1.28 -35.37 -8.10
C GLU A 126 -0.97 -33.88 -8.28
N TRP A 127 0.04 -33.38 -7.57
CA TRP A 127 0.48 -32.00 -7.71
C TRP A 127 0.95 -31.68 -9.13
N LEU A 128 1.76 -32.54 -9.74
CA LEU A 128 2.26 -32.35 -11.10
C LEU A 128 1.14 -32.32 -12.12
N GLU A 129 0.17 -33.25 -12.03
CA GLU A 129 -0.97 -33.29 -12.93
C GLU A 129 -1.79 -31.99 -12.87
N ASN A 130 -1.93 -31.41 -11.68
CA ASN A 130 -2.63 -30.14 -11.48
C ASN A 130 -1.84 -28.92 -11.98
N MET A 131 -0.51 -28.96 -11.94
CA MET A 131 0.34 -27.78 -12.21
C MET A 131 0.92 -27.76 -13.62
N LYS A 132 1.19 -28.91 -14.25
CA LYS A 132 1.97 -28.98 -15.50
C LYS A 132 1.38 -28.19 -16.66
N GLU A 133 0.06 -28.12 -16.79
CA GLU A 133 -0.62 -27.40 -17.87
C GLU A 133 -0.62 -25.88 -17.66
N HIS A 134 -0.52 -25.44 -16.39
CA HIS A 134 -0.56 -24.04 -15.99
C HIS A 134 0.79 -23.51 -15.54
N TRP A 135 1.87 -24.29 -15.69
CA TRP A 135 3.19 -23.94 -15.16
C TRP A 135 3.76 -22.67 -15.78
N GLU A 136 3.58 -22.50 -17.09
CA GLU A 136 4.02 -21.29 -17.79
C GLU A 136 3.31 -20.05 -17.25
N ASP A 137 1.97 -20.09 -17.16
CA ASP A 137 1.19 -18.99 -16.60
C ASP A 137 1.55 -18.71 -15.12
N PHE A 138 1.76 -19.76 -14.32
CA PHE A 138 2.15 -19.66 -12.92
C PHE A 138 3.54 -19.01 -12.73
N THR A 139 4.44 -19.16 -13.70
CA THR A 139 5.83 -18.66 -13.62
C THR A 139 6.09 -17.43 -14.48
N ASP A 140 5.11 -16.94 -15.25
CA ASP A 140 5.27 -15.83 -16.20
C ASP A 140 5.78 -14.55 -15.53
N ASP A 141 5.14 -14.11 -14.46
CA ASP A 141 5.57 -12.91 -13.71
C ASP A 141 6.96 -13.07 -13.08
N TYR A 142 7.32 -14.28 -12.68
CA TYR A 142 8.66 -14.59 -12.15
C TYR A 142 9.71 -14.46 -13.25
N LYS A 143 9.47 -15.05 -14.43
CA LYS A 143 10.38 -14.96 -15.59
C LYS A 143 10.55 -13.51 -16.06
N LYS A 144 9.45 -12.76 -16.16
CA LYS A 144 9.49 -11.30 -16.45
C LYS A 144 10.33 -10.53 -15.45
N SER A 145 10.20 -10.87 -14.16
CA SER A 145 11.00 -10.24 -13.11
C SER A 145 12.50 -10.57 -13.25
N GLN A 146 12.86 -11.78 -13.68
CA GLN A 146 14.25 -12.12 -13.98
C GLN A 146 14.79 -11.28 -15.15
N GLU A 147 14.06 -11.20 -16.26
CA GLU A 147 14.46 -10.41 -17.43
C GLU A 147 14.63 -8.92 -17.09
N LEU A 148 13.70 -8.38 -16.29
CA LEU A 148 13.76 -6.98 -15.86
C LEU A 148 14.99 -6.73 -14.99
N THR A 149 15.26 -7.59 -14.02
CA THR A 149 16.41 -7.43 -13.10
C THR A 149 17.77 -7.68 -13.77
N GLU A 150 17.85 -8.52 -14.80
CA GLU A 150 19.08 -8.73 -15.58
C GLU A 150 19.46 -7.52 -16.44
N SER A 151 18.45 -6.81 -16.97
CA SER A 151 18.64 -5.60 -17.78
C SER A 151 18.70 -4.32 -16.94
N PHE A 152 18.69 -4.45 -15.61
CA PHE A 152 18.61 -3.32 -14.71
C PHE A 152 19.85 -2.42 -14.75
N GLY A 153 19.59 -1.12 -14.88
CA GLY A 153 20.53 -0.06 -14.56
C GLY A 153 19.76 1.12 -13.99
N LEU A 154 20.23 1.68 -12.87
CA LEU A 154 19.63 2.86 -12.24
C LEU A 154 19.50 3.97 -13.28
N SER A 155 18.28 4.48 -13.46
CA SER A 155 17.97 5.60 -14.35
C SER A 155 17.41 6.77 -13.57
N ASP A 156 17.27 7.94 -14.19
CA ASP A 156 16.56 9.09 -13.60
C ASP A 156 15.03 8.92 -13.63
N ASP A 157 14.55 7.84 -14.26
CA ASP A 157 13.14 7.46 -14.30
C ASP A 157 12.74 6.67 -13.05
N ASN A 158 11.94 7.31 -12.19
CA ASN A 158 11.44 6.72 -10.95
C ASN A 158 10.46 5.57 -11.19
N GLU A 159 9.67 5.60 -12.26
CA GLU A 159 8.71 4.53 -12.57
C GLU A 159 9.48 3.26 -12.96
N LYS A 160 10.48 3.40 -13.83
CA LYS A 160 11.37 2.30 -14.21
C LYS A 160 12.13 1.72 -13.01
N ASN A 161 12.68 2.58 -12.15
CA ASN A 161 13.38 2.11 -10.94
C ASN A 161 12.43 1.38 -9.98
N LEU A 162 11.19 1.87 -9.82
CA LEU A 162 10.16 1.23 -9.00
C LEU A 162 9.81 -0.16 -9.53
N GLU A 163 9.59 -0.29 -10.84
CA GLU A 163 9.28 -1.57 -11.49
C GLU A 163 10.39 -2.60 -11.26
N ASN A 164 11.65 -2.17 -11.38
CA ASN A 164 12.81 -3.02 -11.12
C ASN A 164 12.92 -3.45 -9.65
N ALA A 165 12.68 -2.52 -8.72
CA ALA A 165 12.69 -2.85 -7.29
C ALA A 165 11.58 -3.86 -6.95
N MET A 166 10.38 -3.69 -7.50
CA MET A 166 9.28 -4.63 -7.35
C MET A 166 9.58 -6.01 -7.97
N ALA A 167 10.30 -6.05 -9.10
CA ALA A 167 10.78 -7.31 -9.67
C ALA A 167 11.77 -8.01 -8.73
N TYR A 168 12.70 -7.27 -8.10
CA TYR A 168 13.56 -7.84 -7.07
C TYR A 168 12.75 -8.38 -5.87
N GLU A 169 11.71 -7.68 -5.41
CA GLU A 169 10.81 -8.20 -4.37
C GLU A 169 10.14 -9.51 -4.81
N ASN A 170 9.59 -9.56 -6.03
CA ASN A 170 8.93 -10.75 -6.55
C ASN A 170 9.87 -11.97 -6.62
N LEU A 171 11.17 -11.74 -6.80
CA LEU A 171 12.22 -12.76 -6.79
C LEU A 171 12.74 -13.12 -5.38
N GLY A 172 12.17 -12.57 -4.31
CA GLY A 172 12.69 -12.77 -2.95
C GLY A 172 14.08 -12.14 -2.74
N LYS A 173 14.36 -11.05 -3.43
CA LYS A 173 15.62 -10.28 -3.33
C LYS A 173 15.35 -8.91 -2.71
N THR A 174 14.78 -8.92 -1.50
CA THR A 174 14.30 -7.70 -0.85
C THR A 174 15.42 -6.76 -0.39
N ASP A 175 16.66 -7.24 -0.21
CA ASP A 175 17.81 -6.38 0.05
C ASP A 175 18.23 -5.56 -1.18
N GLU A 176 18.19 -6.16 -2.37
CA GLU A 176 18.40 -5.47 -3.64
C GLU A 176 17.29 -4.46 -3.92
N ALA A 177 16.03 -4.84 -3.67
CA ALA A 177 14.89 -3.93 -3.77
C ALA A 177 15.04 -2.73 -2.83
N LEU A 178 15.40 -2.95 -1.56
CA LEU A 178 15.62 -1.88 -0.58
C LEU A 178 16.69 -0.88 -1.03
N LYS A 179 17.80 -1.34 -1.59
CA LYS A 179 18.85 -0.44 -2.13
C LYS A 179 18.32 0.47 -3.23
N ILE A 180 17.44 -0.05 -4.09
CA ILE A 180 16.82 0.76 -5.16
C ILE A 180 15.85 1.77 -4.54
N TYR A 181 14.99 1.35 -3.61
CA TYR A 181 14.08 2.25 -2.90
C TYR A 181 14.83 3.36 -2.16
N GLU A 182 15.92 3.04 -1.47
CA GLU A 182 16.78 4.02 -0.80
C GLU A 182 17.36 5.02 -1.80
N SER A 183 17.89 4.56 -2.94
CA SER A 183 18.40 5.45 -3.98
C SER A 183 17.31 6.37 -4.57
N MET A 184 16.08 5.90 -4.67
CA MET A 184 14.95 6.72 -5.12
C MET A 184 14.62 7.80 -4.07
N LEU A 185 14.60 7.43 -2.79
CA LEU A 185 14.34 8.33 -1.67
C LEU A 185 15.45 9.36 -1.42
N GLU A 186 16.69 9.06 -1.82
CA GLU A 186 17.79 10.04 -1.82
C GLU A 186 17.55 11.18 -2.84
N ARG A 187 16.84 10.89 -3.93
CA ARG A 187 16.55 11.87 -5.00
C ARG A 187 15.24 12.60 -4.76
N ASP A 188 14.24 11.87 -4.27
CA ASP A 188 12.93 12.37 -3.89
C ASP A 188 12.51 11.71 -2.57
N SER A 189 12.78 12.39 -1.46
CA SER A 189 12.47 11.90 -0.11
C SER A 189 10.99 11.68 0.15
N ASP A 190 10.14 12.26 -0.71
CA ASP A 190 8.69 12.27 -0.58
C ASP A 190 8.01 11.27 -1.52
N TYR A 191 8.79 10.47 -2.27
CA TYR A 191 8.25 9.50 -3.23
C TYR A 191 7.49 8.36 -2.52
N ALA A 192 6.18 8.55 -2.39
CA ALA A 192 5.28 7.69 -1.61
C ALA A 192 5.36 6.19 -1.97
N PRO A 193 5.44 5.78 -3.24
CA PRO A 193 5.56 4.36 -3.59
C PRO A 193 6.81 3.69 -2.98
N ALA A 194 7.96 4.35 -2.99
CA ALA A 194 9.19 3.79 -2.40
C ALA A 194 9.15 3.79 -0.87
N LEU A 195 8.57 4.82 -0.24
CA LEU A 195 8.31 4.84 1.20
C LEU A 195 7.43 3.66 1.62
N PHE A 196 6.31 3.44 0.91
CA PHE A 196 5.38 2.35 1.19
C PHE A 196 6.04 0.98 1.02
N ARG A 197 6.67 0.72 -0.14
CA ARG A 197 7.30 -0.57 -0.44
C ARG A 197 8.44 -0.91 0.52
N SER A 198 9.33 0.05 0.79
CA SER A 198 10.40 -0.16 1.77
C SER A 198 9.84 -0.39 3.18
N GLY A 199 8.82 0.38 3.59
CA GLY A 199 8.11 0.18 4.84
C GLY A 199 7.52 -1.22 4.97
N LEU A 200 6.85 -1.72 3.93
CA LEU A 200 6.30 -3.07 3.87
C LEU A 200 7.40 -4.14 4.06
N ILE A 201 8.56 -4.00 3.41
CA ILE A 201 9.68 -4.93 3.60
C ILE A 201 10.14 -4.95 5.06
N TYR A 202 10.30 -3.79 5.70
CA TYR A 202 10.66 -3.74 7.13
C TYR A 202 9.60 -4.40 8.02
N LEU A 203 8.31 -4.13 7.78
CA LEU A 203 7.24 -4.76 8.54
C LEU A 203 7.20 -6.29 8.36
N ASN A 204 7.48 -6.78 7.15
CA ASN A 204 7.58 -8.23 6.88
C ASN A 204 8.77 -8.88 7.58
N ARG A 205 9.84 -8.13 7.84
CA ARG A 205 11.01 -8.54 8.63
C ARG A 205 10.82 -8.36 10.14
N ASP A 206 9.58 -8.13 10.58
CA ASP A 206 9.21 -7.80 11.96
C ASP A 206 9.97 -6.57 12.53
N ASP A 207 10.34 -5.62 11.66
CA ASP A 207 10.95 -4.33 12.04
C ASP A 207 9.89 -3.23 12.11
N GLU A 208 9.63 -2.74 13.33
CA GLU A 208 8.62 -1.72 13.60
C GLU A 208 8.91 -0.37 12.90
N SER A 209 10.17 -0.10 12.51
CA SER A 209 10.53 1.13 11.77
C SER A 209 9.78 1.26 10.44
N GLY A 210 9.29 0.15 9.89
CA GLY A 210 8.42 0.15 8.72
C GLY A 210 7.11 0.91 8.91
N ILE A 211 6.59 1.03 10.14
CA ILE A 211 5.36 1.78 10.42
C ILE A 211 5.52 3.24 10.02
N GLU A 212 6.65 3.87 10.40
CA GLU A 212 6.86 5.28 10.12
C GLU A 212 7.02 5.55 8.63
N ARG A 213 7.68 4.64 7.89
CA ARG A 213 7.78 4.74 6.43
C ARG A 213 6.42 4.66 5.74
N VAL A 214 5.58 3.71 6.17
CA VAL A 214 4.21 3.58 5.63
C VAL A 214 3.36 4.81 5.99
N LYS A 215 3.50 5.36 7.21
CA LYS A 215 2.83 6.60 7.59
C LYS A 215 3.25 7.78 6.72
N LEU A 216 4.55 7.94 6.46
CA LEU A 216 5.04 8.97 5.56
C LEU A 216 4.48 8.79 4.14
N ALA A 217 4.39 7.56 3.63
CA ALA A 217 3.76 7.30 2.33
C ALA A 217 2.30 7.79 2.29
N ILE A 218 1.52 7.53 3.34
CA ILE A 218 0.13 8.00 3.50
C ILE A 218 0.03 9.54 3.54
N GLU A 219 0.97 10.20 4.23
CA GLU A 219 0.98 11.65 4.34
C GLU A 219 1.29 12.32 2.99
N LYS A 220 2.13 11.68 2.17
CA LYS A 220 2.51 12.16 0.83
C LYS A 220 1.49 11.82 -0.24
N ASP A 221 0.85 10.67 -0.13
CA ASP A 221 -0.16 10.22 -1.08
C ASP A 221 -1.28 9.45 -0.37
N SER A 222 -2.47 10.03 -0.44
CA SER A 222 -3.70 9.54 0.17
C SER A 222 -4.15 8.19 -0.37
N ASP A 223 -3.72 7.80 -1.57
CA ASP A 223 -4.06 6.49 -2.15
C ASP A 223 -3.48 5.34 -1.31
N PHE A 224 -2.47 5.63 -0.48
CA PHE A 224 -1.90 4.67 0.46
C PHE A 224 -2.65 4.55 1.79
N ILE A 225 -3.68 5.37 2.09
CA ILE A 225 -4.37 5.31 3.40
C ILE A 225 -4.87 3.91 3.71
N ASP A 226 -5.67 3.32 2.81
CA ASP A 226 -6.33 2.03 3.07
C ASP A 226 -5.31 0.89 3.11
N VAL A 227 -4.46 0.79 2.08
CA VAL A 227 -3.46 -0.28 1.97
C VAL A 227 -2.36 -0.14 3.03
N GLY A 228 -1.93 1.08 3.33
CA GLY A 228 -0.95 1.39 4.37
C GLY A 228 -1.48 1.06 5.77
N LEU A 229 -2.74 1.42 6.06
CA LEU A 229 -3.37 1.01 7.31
C LEU A 229 -3.45 -0.51 7.40
N GLN A 230 -3.86 -1.21 6.34
CA GLN A 230 -3.96 -2.66 6.33
C GLN A 230 -2.63 -3.33 6.74
N VAL A 231 -1.52 -2.96 6.11
CA VAL A 231 -0.21 -3.58 6.39
C VAL A 231 0.29 -3.28 7.80
N ILE A 232 0.06 -2.06 8.31
CA ILE A 232 0.39 -1.69 9.70
C ILE A 232 -0.46 -2.52 10.68
N LEU A 233 -1.77 -2.63 10.45
CA LEU A 233 -2.67 -3.36 11.35
C LEU A 233 -2.35 -4.86 11.38
N GLU A 234 -1.97 -5.44 10.24
CA GLU A 234 -1.52 -6.84 10.15
C GLU A 234 -0.26 -7.06 10.97
N PHE A 235 0.76 -6.20 10.81
CA PHE A 235 1.98 -6.24 11.61
C PHE A 235 1.68 -6.13 13.11
N LEU A 236 0.87 -5.15 13.52
CA LEU A 236 0.51 -4.91 14.92
C LEU A 236 -0.28 -6.08 15.51
N GLU A 237 -1.14 -6.73 14.72
CA GLU A 237 -1.90 -7.90 15.13
C GLU A 237 -1.01 -9.12 15.32
N ARG A 238 -0.12 -9.40 14.36
CA ARG A 238 0.88 -10.47 14.45
C ARG A 238 1.79 -10.31 15.68
N ASN A 239 2.10 -9.07 16.04
CA ASN A 239 2.92 -8.73 17.20
C ASN A 239 2.14 -8.46 18.50
N GLY A 240 0.81 -8.63 18.50
CA GLY A 240 -0.03 -8.49 19.70
C GLY A 240 -0.15 -7.07 20.27
N MET A 241 0.18 -6.03 19.48
CA MET A 241 0.23 -4.62 19.87
C MET A 241 -1.14 -3.94 19.79
N LYS A 242 -2.08 -4.33 20.66
CA LYS A 242 -3.50 -3.89 20.60
C LYS A 242 -3.72 -2.39 20.75
N ASP A 243 -2.96 -1.72 21.62
CA ASP A 243 -3.15 -0.28 21.88
C ASP A 243 -2.73 0.55 20.66
N LYS A 244 -1.55 0.25 20.10
CA LYS A 244 -1.08 0.84 18.82
C LYS A 244 -2.06 0.54 17.68
N LYS A 245 -2.66 -0.65 17.63
CA LYS A 245 -3.65 -1.00 16.60
C LYS A 245 -4.86 -0.05 16.64
N LYS A 246 -5.31 0.34 17.83
CA LYS A 246 -6.39 1.33 17.98
C LYS A 246 -5.92 2.71 17.56
N GLU A 247 -4.76 3.15 18.05
CA GLU A 247 -4.16 4.44 17.71
C GLU A 247 -4.02 4.63 16.19
N MET A 248 -3.54 3.61 15.47
CA MET A 248 -3.38 3.67 14.01
C MET A 248 -4.71 3.77 13.26
N ARG A 249 -5.80 3.19 13.80
CA ARG A 249 -7.14 3.36 13.22
C ARG A 249 -7.65 4.78 13.40
N ASP A 250 -7.52 5.31 14.61
CA ASP A 250 -7.94 6.67 14.93
C ASP A 250 -7.14 7.69 14.08
N TRP A 251 -5.83 7.47 13.92
CA TRP A 251 -4.97 8.28 13.07
C TRP A 251 -5.34 8.20 11.58
N ALA A 252 -5.62 7.01 11.03
CA ALA A 252 -6.01 6.87 9.63
C ALA A 252 -7.38 7.50 9.31
N GLU A 253 -8.31 7.50 10.29
CA GLU A 253 -9.56 8.24 10.18
C GLU A 253 -9.31 9.75 10.12
N GLU A 254 -8.37 10.27 10.93
CA GLU A 254 -7.93 11.66 10.86
C GLU A 254 -7.30 12.01 9.50
N GLN A 255 -6.42 11.15 8.96
CA GLN A 255 -5.83 11.36 7.63
C GLN A 255 -6.89 11.38 6.54
N SER A 256 -7.86 10.46 6.61
CA SER A 256 -9.02 10.44 5.69
C SER A 256 -9.84 11.72 5.77
N GLU A 257 -10.08 12.24 6.98
CA GLU A 257 -10.76 13.52 7.20
C GLU A 257 -9.98 14.71 6.65
N ILE A 258 -8.66 14.76 6.86
CA ILE A 258 -7.80 15.80 6.30
C ILE A 258 -7.86 15.76 4.77
N TYR A 259 -7.73 14.58 4.18
CA TYR A 259 -7.82 14.40 2.72
C TYR A 259 -9.18 14.86 2.17
N ARG A 260 -10.29 14.47 2.81
CA ARG A 260 -11.63 14.96 2.44
C ARG A 260 -11.71 16.49 2.45
N LYS A 261 -11.12 17.13 3.47
CA LYS A 261 -11.11 18.59 3.59
C LYS A 261 -10.21 19.25 2.54
N LYS A 262 -9.07 18.64 2.18
CA LYS A 262 -8.20 19.08 1.06
C LYS A 262 -8.97 19.09 -0.27
N ILE A 263 -9.67 18.01 -0.58
CA ILE A 263 -10.51 17.93 -1.80
C ILE A 263 -11.59 19.01 -1.75
N ASP A 264 -12.35 19.08 -0.66
CA ASP A 264 -13.47 20.01 -0.54
C ASP A 264 -13.03 21.47 -0.69
N GLU A 265 -11.91 21.87 -0.06
CA GLU A 265 -11.42 23.24 -0.19
C GLU A 265 -10.84 23.55 -1.58
N ALA A 266 -10.37 22.55 -2.32
CA ALA A 266 -9.89 22.72 -3.69
C ALA A 266 -11.04 22.77 -4.72
N GLU A 267 -12.10 21.97 -4.51
CA GLU A 267 -13.21 21.81 -5.45
C GLU A 267 -14.42 22.70 -5.17
N ASN A 268 -14.53 23.25 -3.95
CA ASN A 268 -15.68 24.06 -3.56
C ASN A 268 -15.27 25.46 -3.07
N LEU A 269 -16.14 26.43 -3.29
CA LEU A 269 -16.01 27.78 -2.75
C LEU A 269 -17.08 28.06 -1.71
N TYR A 270 -16.66 28.69 -0.61
CA TYR A 270 -17.53 29.12 0.48
C TYR A 270 -17.48 30.62 0.64
N LEU A 271 -18.63 31.21 0.97
CA LEU A 271 -18.70 32.65 1.25
C LEU A 271 -17.91 33.06 2.49
N THR A 272 -17.43 32.12 3.30
CA THR A 272 -16.56 32.30 4.47
C THR A 272 -15.07 32.19 4.14
N ASP A 273 -14.72 31.83 2.91
CA ASP A 273 -13.32 31.68 2.48
C ASP A 273 -12.54 32.99 2.65
N ASN A 274 -11.23 32.82 2.86
CA ASN A 274 -10.28 33.91 2.96
C ASN A 274 -9.72 34.23 1.58
N PHE A 275 -10.28 35.25 0.94
CA PHE A 275 -9.80 35.77 -0.34
C PHE A 275 -8.83 36.93 -0.11
N VAL A 276 -7.62 36.79 -0.62
CA VAL A 276 -6.55 37.80 -0.58
C VAL A 276 -6.15 38.21 -1.99
N GLU A 277 -5.28 39.23 -2.09
CA GLU A 277 -4.73 39.67 -3.38
C GLU A 277 -4.17 38.47 -4.17
N ALA A 278 -4.40 38.46 -5.48
CA ALA A 278 -4.00 37.37 -6.35
C ALA A 278 -2.47 37.20 -6.36
N ASP A 279 -2.01 36.07 -5.87
CA ASP A 279 -0.61 35.65 -5.80
C ASP A 279 -0.16 35.07 -7.15
N ILE A 280 0.02 35.95 -8.13
CA ILE A 280 0.54 35.63 -9.46
C ILE A 280 1.57 36.68 -9.88
N LYS A 281 2.57 36.28 -10.67
CA LYS A 281 3.57 37.23 -11.18
C LYS A 281 2.90 38.29 -12.05
N GLN A 282 3.45 39.50 -12.04
CA GLN A 282 2.92 40.62 -12.83
C GLN A 282 2.84 40.28 -14.33
N GLU A 283 3.83 39.57 -14.87
CA GLU A 283 3.83 39.10 -16.26
C GLU A 283 2.66 38.14 -16.55
N GLN A 284 2.42 37.17 -15.66
CA GLN A 284 1.28 36.24 -15.77
C GLN A 284 -0.05 37.00 -15.72
N ARG A 285 -0.18 37.98 -14.82
CA ARG A 285 -1.36 38.85 -14.70
C ARG A 285 -1.64 39.61 -16.00
N GLU A 286 -0.62 40.23 -16.58
CA GLU A 286 -0.76 41.01 -17.82
C GLU A 286 -1.13 40.13 -19.02
N LYS A 287 -0.47 38.96 -19.13
CA LYS A 287 -0.79 37.97 -20.16
C LYS A 287 -2.23 37.45 -20.02
N LEU A 288 -2.62 37.06 -18.81
CA LEU A 288 -3.98 36.60 -18.51
C LEU A 288 -5.02 37.66 -18.87
N LYS A 289 -4.78 38.92 -18.50
CA LYS A 289 -5.66 40.03 -18.86
C LYS A 289 -5.79 40.16 -20.38
N ALA A 290 -4.67 40.19 -21.10
CA ALA A 290 -4.65 40.38 -22.55
C ALA A 290 -5.36 39.24 -23.30
N GLU A 291 -5.23 37.99 -22.83
CA GLU A 291 -5.90 36.84 -23.44
C GLU A 291 -7.42 36.83 -23.12
N LEU A 292 -7.82 37.07 -21.87
CA LEU A 292 -9.24 37.13 -21.51
C LEU A 292 -9.97 38.31 -22.16
N GLU A 293 -9.28 39.42 -22.44
CA GLU A 293 -9.85 40.50 -23.25
C GLU A 293 -10.11 40.04 -24.70
N LYS A 294 -9.42 39.06 -25.27
CA LYS A 294 -9.76 38.63 -26.65
C LYS A 294 -11.15 37.99 -26.73
N ILE A 295 -11.69 37.50 -25.62
CA ILE A 295 -13.00 36.83 -25.55
C ILE A 295 -14.15 37.87 -25.50
N PRO A 296 -14.98 38.01 -26.57
CA PRO A 296 -15.96 39.10 -26.67
C PRO A 296 -17.17 38.98 -25.72
N SER A 297 -17.43 37.77 -25.22
CA SER A 297 -18.52 37.47 -24.29
C SER A 297 -18.21 37.93 -22.86
N ILE A 298 -16.94 38.07 -22.49
CA ILE A 298 -16.51 38.52 -21.16
C ILE A 298 -16.84 40.00 -20.96
N LYS A 299 -17.47 40.30 -19.82
CA LYS A 299 -17.79 41.67 -19.36
C LYS A 299 -16.85 42.13 -18.26
N ARG A 300 -16.67 41.30 -17.23
CA ARG A 300 -15.73 41.59 -16.13
C ARG A 300 -15.08 40.31 -15.67
N VAL A 301 -13.82 40.44 -15.27
CA VAL A 301 -13.04 39.39 -14.63
C VAL A 301 -12.48 39.96 -13.33
N TYR A 302 -12.71 39.24 -12.24
CA TYR A 302 -12.04 39.45 -10.97
C TYR A 302 -11.15 38.25 -10.66
N ILE A 303 -9.99 38.51 -10.07
CA ILE A 303 -9.08 37.48 -9.59
C ILE A 303 -8.78 37.71 -8.10
N ALA A 304 -8.66 36.62 -7.35
CA ALA A 304 -8.19 36.63 -5.97
C ALA A 304 -7.60 35.26 -5.63
N THR A 305 -6.70 35.21 -4.66
CA THR A 305 -6.20 33.93 -4.15
C THR A 305 -7.06 33.51 -2.96
N LYS A 306 -7.62 32.30 -3.00
CA LYS A 306 -8.25 31.64 -1.87
C LYS A 306 -7.13 30.96 -1.06
N LYS A 307 -6.96 31.39 0.19
CA LYS A 307 -6.04 30.73 1.13
C LYS A 307 -6.59 29.37 1.53
N LEU A 308 -5.87 28.31 1.19
CA LEU A 308 -6.23 26.94 1.58
C LEU A 308 -5.63 26.63 2.96
N LYS A 309 -6.32 25.79 3.73
CA LYS A 309 -5.93 25.47 5.12
C LYS A 309 -5.24 24.12 5.24
N TYR A 310 -5.64 23.17 4.40
CA TYR A 310 -5.17 21.79 4.46
C TYR A 310 -4.19 21.47 3.34
N SER A 311 -4.18 22.27 2.27
CA SER A 311 -3.32 22.10 1.09
C SER A 311 -2.08 23.00 1.15
N GLU A 312 -0.96 22.55 0.55
CA GLU A 312 0.30 23.33 0.52
C GLU A 312 0.29 24.47 -0.49
N HIS A 313 -0.65 24.44 -1.44
CA HIS A 313 -0.79 25.45 -2.48
C HIS A 313 -2.13 26.17 -2.35
N ASP A 314 -2.12 27.48 -2.57
CA ASP A 314 -3.34 28.27 -2.62
C ASP A 314 -4.00 28.21 -4.01
N LEU A 315 -5.26 28.60 -4.08
CA LEU A 315 -6.08 28.48 -5.29
C LEU A 315 -6.39 29.85 -5.89
N LEU A 316 -6.02 30.07 -7.16
CA LEU A 316 -6.39 31.28 -7.89
C LEU A 316 -7.86 31.21 -8.32
N VAL A 317 -8.70 32.06 -7.76
CA VAL A 317 -10.12 32.14 -8.13
C VAL A 317 -10.32 33.19 -9.21
N VAL A 318 -10.81 32.76 -10.37
CA VAL A 318 -11.10 33.61 -11.53
C VAL A 318 -12.61 33.74 -11.69
N GLY A 319 -13.14 34.85 -11.17
CA GLY A 319 -14.56 35.18 -11.25
C GLY A 319 -14.90 35.92 -12.54
N VAL A 320 -15.72 35.32 -13.41
CA VAL A 320 -16.10 35.89 -14.71
C VAL A 320 -17.58 36.26 -14.73
N THR A 321 -17.88 37.44 -15.27
CA THR A 321 -19.23 37.79 -15.74
C THR A 321 -19.22 37.85 -17.26
N SER A 322 -20.13 37.13 -17.92
CA SER A 322 -20.29 37.14 -19.37
C SER A 322 -21.63 37.76 -19.80
N LYS A 323 -21.72 38.18 -21.07
CA LYS A 323 -22.98 38.56 -21.73
C LYS A 323 -23.88 37.31 -21.83
N GLN A 324 -25.14 37.43 -21.43
CA GLN A 324 -26.10 36.33 -21.58
C GLN A 324 -26.90 36.49 -22.89
N LYS A 325 -26.97 35.44 -23.70
CA LYS A 325 -27.93 35.37 -24.82
C LYS A 325 -29.34 35.11 -24.28
N ALA A 326 -30.33 35.85 -24.80
CA ALA A 326 -31.73 35.75 -24.37
C ALA A 326 -32.32 34.32 -24.46
N SER A 327 -31.79 33.47 -25.36
CA SER A 327 -32.20 32.07 -25.53
C SER A 327 -31.83 31.13 -24.39
N LYS A 328 -30.82 31.45 -23.56
CA LYS A 328 -30.42 30.64 -22.39
C LYS A 328 -31.19 30.98 -21.10
N LEU A 329 -32.05 32.02 -21.09
CA LEU A 329 -32.89 32.33 -19.93
C LEU A 329 -34.05 31.32 -19.74
N ILE A 330 -34.36 30.51 -20.75
CA ILE A 330 -35.55 29.63 -20.80
C ILE A 330 -35.23 28.19 -20.36
N LEU A 331 -33.96 27.77 -20.39
CA LEU A 331 -33.50 26.45 -19.94
C LEU A 331 -32.66 26.61 -18.66
N LYS A 332 -32.95 25.82 -17.62
CA LYS A 332 -32.35 25.85 -16.27
C LYS A 332 -30.83 25.59 -16.19
N GLY A 333 -30.07 25.70 -17.28
CA GLY A 333 -28.61 25.59 -17.30
C GLY A 333 -27.96 26.96 -17.50
N ARG A 334 -27.62 27.66 -16.41
CA ARG A 334 -26.71 28.82 -16.48
C ARG A 334 -25.28 28.28 -16.60
N SER A 335 -24.81 28.10 -17.83
CA SER A 335 -23.38 27.85 -18.08
C SER A 335 -22.70 29.12 -18.58
N LEU A 336 -21.52 29.40 -18.03
CA LEU A 336 -20.61 30.43 -18.52
C LEU A 336 -20.39 30.26 -20.03
N GLU A 337 -20.35 31.35 -20.79
CA GLU A 337 -20.06 31.30 -22.23
C GLU A 337 -18.53 31.26 -22.40
N ASN A 338 -18.03 30.51 -23.40
CA ASN A 338 -16.59 30.33 -23.67
C ASN A 338 -15.80 29.65 -22.54
N THR A 339 -16.43 28.76 -21.75
CA THR A 339 -15.76 28.05 -20.64
C THR A 339 -14.49 27.31 -21.06
N ASP A 340 -14.53 26.57 -22.17
CA ASP A 340 -13.37 25.78 -22.65
C ASP A 340 -12.20 26.68 -23.04
N GLU A 341 -12.48 27.78 -23.77
CA GLU A 341 -11.48 28.77 -24.16
C GLU A 341 -10.87 29.49 -22.93
N ILE A 342 -11.68 29.74 -21.89
CA ILE A 342 -11.17 30.30 -20.64
C ILE A 342 -10.27 29.28 -19.93
N TRP A 343 -10.65 28.00 -19.84
CA TRP A 343 -9.82 26.97 -19.23
C TRP A 343 -8.51 26.74 -19.99
N GLU A 344 -8.50 26.80 -21.32
CA GLU A 344 -7.27 26.74 -22.11
C GLU A 344 -6.29 27.85 -21.74
N ILE A 345 -6.79 29.06 -21.45
CA ILE A 345 -5.97 30.19 -20.99
C ILE A 345 -5.46 29.93 -19.57
N LEU A 346 -6.34 29.48 -18.66
CA LEU A 346 -5.97 29.24 -17.26
C LEU A 346 -4.95 28.10 -17.10
N ASN A 347 -5.07 27.03 -17.87
CA ASN A 347 -4.16 25.89 -17.82
C ASN A 347 -2.71 26.27 -18.23
N ARG A 348 -2.52 27.38 -18.96
CA ARG A 348 -1.19 27.90 -19.32
C ARG A 348 -0.52 28.71 -18.20
N LEU A 349 -1.20 28.96 -17.07
CA LEU A 349 -0.63 29.70 -15.93
C LEU A 349 0.22 28.83 -15.01
N GLU A 350 0.15 27.50 -15.16
CA GLU A 350 0.82 26.54 -14.24
C GLU A 350 0.49 26.83 -12.76
N THR A 351 -0.70 27.37 -12.51
CA THR A 351 -1.19 27.76 -11.19
C THR A 351 -2.55 27.10 -10.98
N PRO A 352 -2.81 26.45 -9.83
CA PRO A 352 -4.13 25.89 -9.53
C PRO A 352 -5.21 26.98 -9.65
N CYS A 353 -6.21 26.74 -10.48
CA CYS A 353 -7.25 27.72 -10.80
C CYS A 353 -8.65 27.19 -10.49
N PHE A 354 -9.53 28.10 -10.05
CA PHE A 354 -10.96 27.86 -9.91
C PHE A 354 -11.75 28.88 -10.75
N LEU A 355 -12.45 28.40 -11.77
CA LEU A 355 -13.29 29.25 -12.61
C LEU A 355 -14.69 29.40 -12.02
N LEU A 356 -15.10 30.64 -11.74
CA LEU A 356 -16.38 30.95 -11.12
C LEU A 356 -17.26 31.82 -12.01
N ASP A 357 -18.46 31.33 -12.35
CA ASP A 357 -19.51 32.14 -13.00
C ASP A 357 -20.17 33.08 -11.98
N LEU A 358 -19.80 34.37 -12.03
CA LEU A 358 -20.34 35.41 -11.16
C LEU A 358 -21.77 35.82 -11.54
N ASN A 359 -22.26 35.50 -12.74
CA ASN A 359 -23.66 35.71 -13.09
C ASN A 359 -24.57 34.75 -12.30
N ALA A 360 -24.12 33.50 -12.13
CA ALA A 360 -24.81 32.51 -11.29
C ALA A 360 -24.55 32.76 -9.79
N ASN A 361 -23.37 33.29 -9.45
CA ASN A 361 -22.88 33.41 -8.07
C ASN A 361 -22.56 34.86 -7.65
N PRO A 362 -23.56 35.78 -7.64
CA PRO A 362 -23.31 37.22 -7.47
C PRO A 362 -22.77 37.60 -6.09
N ARG A 363 -23.00 36.78 -5.05
CA ARG A 363 -22.48 37.01 -3.70
C ARG A 363 -20.95 36.92 -3.65
N PHE A 364 -20.36 35.98 -4.38
CA PHE A 364 -18.92 35.87 -4.52
C PHE A 364 -18.34 37.07 -5.26
N GLY A 365 -19.03 37.56 -6.29
CA GLY A 365 -18.62 38.77 -7.00
C GLY A 365 -18.44 39.97 -6.07
N ARG A 366 -19.35 40.15 -5.10
CA ARG A 366 -19.25 41.23 -4.08
C ARG A 366 -18.12 41.03 -3.07
N ARG A 367 -17.74 39.78 -2.78
CA ARG A 367 -16.64 39.42 -1.87
C ARG A 367 -15.30 39.67 -2.59
N ILE A 368 -15.12 39.06 -3.76
CA ILE A 368 -13.88 39.14 -4.54
C ILE A 368 -13.62 40.57 -5.00
N SER A 369 -14.63 41.34 -5.40
CA SER A 369 -14.43 42.74 -5.83
C SER A 369 -13.90 43.69 -4.75
N LYS A 370 -13.93 43.27 -3.46
CA LYS A 370 -13.38 44.04 -2.34
C LYS A 370 -11.92 43.72 -2.06
N VAL A 371 -11.40 42.65 -2.66
CA VAL A 371 -9.98 42.29 -2.58
C VAL A 371 -9.17 43.30 -3.36
N GLU A 372 -8.02 43.70 -2.80
CA GLU A 372 -7.10 44.65 -3.42
C GLU A 372 -6.61 44.12 -4.78
N ASN A 373 -6.51 45.02 -5.75
CA ASN A 373 -6.11 44.72 -7.14
C ASN A 373 -6.90 43.59 -7.84
N SER A 374 -8.08 43.22 -7.33
CA SER A 374 -8.85 42.07 -7.83
C SER A 374 -9.43 42.24 -9.22
N LEU A 375 -9.72 43.47 -9.66
CA LEU A 375 -10.30 43.71 -10.98
C LEU A 375 -9.23 43.53 -12.07
N LEU A 376 -9.44 42.56 -12.96
CA LEU A 376 -8.52 42.26 -14.06
C LEU A 376 -9.03 42.83 -15.39
N VAL A 377 -10.29 42.56 -15.74
CA VAL A 377 -10.92 42.99 -16.99
C VAL A 377 -12.23 43.71 -16.68
N LYS A 378 -12.50 44.81 -17.39
CA LYS A 378 -13.78 45.54 -17.32
C LYS A 378 -14.15 46.11 -18.69
N ARG A 379 -15.34 45.74 -19.16
CA ARG A 379 -15.95 46.18 -20.43
C ARG A 379 -17.34 46.77 -20.21
#